data_AF-A0A9P6KE87-F1
#
_entry.id   AF-A0A9P6KE87-F1
#
_cell.length_a   1.000
_cell.length_b   1.000
_cell.length_c   1.000
_cell.angle_alpha   90.00
_cell.angle_beta   90.00
_cell.angle_gamma   90.00
#
_symmetry.space_group_name_H-M   'P 1'
#
loop_
_entity.id
_entity.type
_entity.pdbx_description
1 polymer ?
#
loop_
_entity_poly.entity_id
_entity_poly.type
_entity_poly.pdbx_seq_one_letter_code
_entity_poly.pdbx_strand_id
1 'polypeptide(L)'
;MLTKAKWQYLKSKYQVARQLLSRAGEGDTEDDGLQARIREICPPFDKIHPVLSSSLSTNPPRPVQTTIMFNSSEEESTEKDIDELDDDDDDDDDDVEEVQPESSSKAIEKQVQKKQKTSRKQKKEDDTSPESILNALSKFREEYSMLELKSSRNEAILDAKEKVLRVKLDEARDREMARFDKERMHLQNTMEKEKVELKAASEKTKMELMSQIERIQEAAEKEKAELKATMERERAELKAESQRIQDELKSELRSMAAAKEGAEAKIWECRCEIAVLKERLSIYLEK
;
A
#
# COMPACT_ATOMS: atom_id res chain seq x y z
N MET A 1 -8.81 -27.39 -7.11
CA MET A 1 -9.19 -26.21 -6.31
C MET A 1 -8.83 -26.46 -4.86
N LEU A 2 -8.00 -25.60 -4.25
CA LEU A 2 -7.72 -25.68 -2.81
C LEU A 2 -8.93 -25.15 -2.02
N THR A 3 -9.34 -25.87 -0.97
CA THR A 3 -10.38 -25.38 -0.07
C THR A 3 -9.85 -24.20 0.75
N LYS A 4 -10.73 -23.28 1.18
CA LYS A 4 -10.36 -22.08 1.98
C LYS A 4 -9.49 -22.43 3.20
N ALA A 5 -9.79 -23.55 3.86
CA ALA A 5 -9.01 -24.06 4.99
C ALA A 5 -7.58 -24.47 4.60
N LYS A 6 -7.41 -25.15 3.45
CA LYS A 6 -6.07 -25.52 2.95
C LYS A 6 -5.25 -24.30 2.56
N TRP A 7 -5.90 -23.27 2.03
CA TRP A 7 -5.24 -22.00 1.70
C TRP A 7 -4.76 -21.27 2.96
N GLN A 8 -5.60 -21.17 4.01
CA GLN A 8 -5.20 -20.54 5.28
C GLN A 8 -4.05 -21.29 5.95
N TYR A 9 -4.08 -22.62 5.94
CA TYR A 9 -2.99 -23.45 6.43
C TYR A 9 -1.68 -23.17 5.68
N LEU A 10 -1.75 -23.11 4.34
CA LEU A 10 -0.59 -22.83 3.50
C LEU A 10 -0.03 -21.42 3.75
N LYS A 11 -0.88 -20.40 3.88
CA LYS A 11 -0.45 -19.03 4.20
C LYS A 11 0.28 -18.95 5.54
N SER A 12 -0.22 -19.63 6.57
CA SER A 12 0.43 -19.67 7.89
C SER A 12 1.81 -20.33 7.80
N LYS A 13 1.92 -21.48 7.13
CA LYS A 13 3.21 -22.17 6.93
C LYS A 13 4.21 -21.34 6.12
N TYR A 14 3.72 -20.67 5.08
CA TYR A 14 4.53 -19.76 4.27
C TYR A 14 5.09 -18.59 5.09
N GLN A 15 4.29 -17.96 5.96
CA GLN A 15 4.76 -16.87 6.81
C GLN A 15 5.87 -17.32 7.78
N VAL A 16 5.74 -18.51 8.37
CA VAL A 16 6.77 -19.08 9.25
C VAL A 16 8.06 -19.37 8.47
N ALA A 17 7.95 -19.96 7.28
CA ALA A 17 9.09 -20.22 6.41
C ALA A 17 9.77 -18.92 5.95
N ARG A 18 9.00 -17.88 5.63
CA ARG A 18 9.52 -16.55 5.27
C ARG A 18 10.26 -15.89 6.42
N GLN A 19 9.73 -15.94 7.64
CA GLN A 19 10.43 -15.40 8.82
C GLN A 19 11.76 -16.10 9.10
N LEU A 20 11.84 -17.41 8.88
CA LEU A 20 13.10 -18.15 8.97
C LEU A 20 14.11 -17.67 7.93
N LEU A 21 13.66 -17.42 6.70
CA LEU A 21 14.50 -16.87 5.64
C LEU A 21 14.97 -15.44 5.96
N SER A 22 14.07 -14.57 6.44
CA SER A 22 14.41 -13.19 6.80
C SER A 22 15.43 -13.11 7.93
N ARG A 23 15.36 -14.02 8.90
CA ARG A 23 16.38 -14.12 9.97
C ARG A 23 17.76 -14.54 9.48
N ALA A 24 17.82 -15.22 8.34
CA ALA A 24 19.05 -15.73 7.76
C ALA A 24 19.71 -14.76 6.75
N GLY A 25 19.13 -13.57 6.53
CA GLY A 25 19.76 -12.50 5.73
C GLY A 25 19.22 -12.30 4.31
N GLU A 26 18.07 -12.88 3.95
CA GLU A 26 17.30 -12.68 2.69
C GLU A 26 18.04 -12.84 1.35
N GLY A 27 19.33 -13.16 1.33
CA GLY A 27 20.10 -13.32 0.10
C GLY A 27 21.22 -14.35 0.29
N ASP A 28 21.26 -15.32 -0.62
CA ASP A 28 22.32 -16.31 -0.79
C ASP A 28 22.76 -17.02 0.50
N THR A 29 21.84 -17.80 1.05
CA THR A 29 22.23 -18.83 2.02
C THR A 29 22.63 -20.10 1.26
N GLU A 30 23.95 -20.33 1.14
CA GLU A 30 24.54 -21.63 0.73
C GLU A 30 24.30 -22.73 1.78
N ASP A 31 23.55 -22.43 2.85
CA ASP A 31 23.19 -23.38 3.89
C ASP A 31 22.06 -24.31 3.43
N ASP A 32 22.45 -25.44 2.83
CA ASP A 32 21.58 -26.55 2.43
C ASP A 32 20.63 -26.99 3.58
N GLY A 33 21.05 -26.82 4.84
CA GLY A 33 20.26 -27.16 6.03
C GLY A 33 19.06 -26.24 6.22
N LEU A 34 19.22 -24.95 5.94
CA LEU A 34 18.14 -23.97 6.05
C LEU A 34 17.07 -24.21 4.98
N GLN A 35 17.49 -24.47 3.74
CA GLN A 35 16.57 -24.75 2.64
C GLN A 35 15.75 -26.02 2.88
N ALA A 36 16.38 -27.08 3.37
CA ALA A 36 15.69 -28.32 3.74
C ALA A 36 14.61 -28.07 4.81
N ARG A 37 14.93 -27.25 5.82
CA ARG A 37 14.00 -26.89 6.90
C ARG A 37 12.84 -26.01 6.43
N ILE A 38 13.10 -25.08 5.51
CA ILE A 38 12.07 -24.26 4.85
C ILE A 38 11.11 -25.14 4.05
N ARG A 39 11.64 -26.09 3.27
CA ARG A 39 10.83 -27.05 2.49
C ARG A 39 10.04 -28.02 3.35
N GLU A 40 10.57 -28.41 4.51
CA GLU A 40 9.84 -29.22 5.50
C GLU A 40 8.62 -28.47 6.05
N ILE A 41 8.76 -27.16 6.31
CA ILE A 41 7.68 -26.31 6.83
C ILE A 41 6.65 -25.99 5.72
N CYS A 42 7.13 -25.68 4.52
CA CYS A 42 6.30 -25.32 3.37
C CYS A 42 6.81 -26.02 2.11
N PRO A 43 6.29 -27.21 1.76
CA PRO A 43 6.74 -27.96 0.58
C PRO A 43 6.66 -27.19 -0.76
N PRO A 44 5.68 -26.30 -1.00
CA PRO A 44 5.64 -25.51 -2.23
C PRO A 44 6.36 -24.15 -2.10
N PHE A 45 7.21 -23.91 -1.10
CA PHE A 45 7.83 -22.61 -0.85
C PHE A 45 8.56 -22.05 -2.08
N ASP A 46 9.37 -22.86 -2.76
CA ASP A 46 10.14 -22.44 -3.95
C ASP A 46 9.25 -22.01 -5.14
N LYS A 47 8.03 -22.53 -5.20
CA LYS A 47 7.06 -22.14 -6.24
C LYS A 47 6.37 -20.81 -5.93
N ILE A 48 6.32 -20.43 -4.65
CA ILE A 48 5.64 -19.24 -4.15
C ILE A 48 6.64 -18.09 -3.96
N HIS A 49 7.91 -18.41 -3.63
CA HIS A 49 8.98 -17.46 -3.37
C HIS A 49 10.20 -17.73 -4.27
N PRO A 50 10.13 -17.37 -5.58
CA PRO A 50 11.10 -17.78 -6.59
C PRO A 50 12.53 -17.25 -6.41
N VAL A 51 12.73 -16.28 -5.50
CA VAL A 51 14.02 -15.68 -5.14
C VAL A 51 15.04 -16.72 -4.65
N LEU A 52 14.59 -17.85 -4.10
CA LEU A 52 15.48 -18.92 -3.62
C LEU A 52 15.93 -19.91 -4.70
N SER A 53 15.35 -19.86 -5.90
CA SER A 53 15.85 -20.72 -6.98
C SER A 53 17.10 -20.10 -7.57
N SER A 54 18.26 -20.68 -7.30
CA SER A 54 19.54 -20.37 -7.95
C SER A 54 19.56 -20.69 -9.47
N SER A 55 18.39 -20.96 -10.05
CA SER A 55 18.21 -21.17 -11.48
C SER A 55 17.88 -19.85 -12.17
N LEU A 56 18.86 -19.35 -12.93
CA LEU A 56 18.71 -18.22 -13.87
C LEU A 56 17.55 -18.41 -14.87
N SER A 57 17.04 -19.64 -15.06
CA SER A 57 15.85 -19.91 -15.88
C SER A 57 14.54 -19.42 -15.25
N THR A 58 14.46 -19.33 -13.92
CA THR A 58 13.27 -18.88 -13.18
C THR A 58 13.38 -17.43 -12.71
N ASN A 59 14.59 -16.86 -12.72
CA ASN A 59 14.85 -15.47 -12.31
C ASN A 59 15.91 -14.84 -13.23
N PRO A 60 15.59 -14.54 -14.50
CA PRO A 60 16.55 -13.90 -15.40
C PRO A 60 16.91 -12.50 -14.86
N PRO A 61 18.20 -12.11 -14.86
CA PRO A 61 18.60 -10.78 -14.42
C PRO A 61 17.88 -9.73 -15.27
N ARG A 62 17.41 -8.66 -14.62
CA ARG A 62 16.77 -7.54 -15.34
C ARG A 62 17.77 -7.02 -16.38
N PRO A 63 17.37 -6.88 -17.66
CA PRO A 63 18.25 -6.34 -18.68
C PRO A 63 18.59 -4.90 -18.29
N VAL A 64 19.85 -4.69 -17.93
CA VAL A 64 20.39 -3.38 -17.63
C VAL A 64 20.38 -2.61 -18.94
N GLN A 65 19.50 -1.61 -19.07
CA GLN A 65 19.54 -0.69 -20.20
C GLN A 65 20.77 0.18 -20.02
N THR A 66 21.90 -0.22 -20.62
CA THR A 66 23.08 0.64 -20.74
C THR A 66 22.77 1.73 -21.76
N THR A 67 22.21 2.84 -21.31
CA THR A 67 22.28 4.11 -22.03
C THR A 67 23.73 4.56 -22.04
N ILE A 68 24.41 4.26 -23.14
CA ILE A 68 25.71 4.80 -23.49
C ILE A 68 25.54 6.32 -23.68
N MET A 69 25.79 7.09 -22.62
CA MET A 69 25.98 8.54 -22.70
C MET A 69 27.45 8.81 -23.01
N PHE A 70 27.77 8.79 -24.30
CA PHE A 70 28.99 9.38 -24.85
C PHE A 70 28.71 10.87 -25.04
N ASN A 71 29.27 11.74 -24.19
CA ASN A 71 29.81 13.03 -24.59
C ASN A 71 30.57 13.72 -23.46
N SER A 72 31.85 13.97 -23.76
CA SER A 72 32.76 14.89 -23.09
C SER A 72 32.21 16.32 -23.04
N SER A 73 32.39 17.00 -21.90
CA SER A 73 33.39 18.09 -21.77
C SER A 73 33.32 18.71 -20.36
N GLU A 74 34.45 18.60 -19.67
CA GLU A 74 35.11 19.52 -18.72
C GLU A 74 34.33 20.33 -17.64
N GLU A 75 35.07 20.51 -16.53
CA GLU A 75 34.84 21.33 -15.31
C GLU A 75 34.06 20.61 -14.19
N GLU A 76 34.74 19.94 -13.25
CA GLU A 76 35.54 20.47 -12.12
C GLU A 76 34.69 21.26 -11.12
N SER A 77 34.08 20.58 -10.14
CA SER A 77 34.46 20.69 -8.71
C SER A 77 33.39 20.09 -7.77
N THR A 78 33.83 19.12 -6.96
CA THR A 78 33.42 18.77 -5.58
C THR A 78 31.92 18.58 -5.28
N GLU A 79 31.44 17.33 -5.20
CA GLU A 79 31.36 16.51 -3.97
C GLU A 79 30.54 17.18 -2.86
N LYS A 80 29.49 16.62 -2.24
CA LYS A 80 28.71 15.36 -2.28
C LYS A 80 27.81 15.47 -1.02
N ASP A 81 26.64 14.89 -0.82
CA ASP A 81 25.48 14.43 -1.59
C ASP A 81 24.42 14.07 -0.52
N ILE A 82 23.17 13.97 -0.98
CA ILE A 82 21.96 13.32 -0.43
C ILE A 82 20.85 14.34 -0.12
N ASP A 83 20.27 14.85 -1.21
CA ASP A 83 18.89 15.33 -1.24
C ASP A 83 17.97 14.20 -1.74
N GLU A 84 16.83 14.11 -1.07
CA GLU A 84 15.48 13.88 -1.60
C GLU A 84 15.32 12.96 -2.82
N LEU A 85 14.76 11.77 -2.58
CA LEU A 85 13.95 11.05 -3.57
C LEU A 85 12.62 10.69 -2.91
N ASP A 86 11.64 11.59 -3.08
CA ASP A 86 10.22 11.31 -3.08
C ASP A 86 9.91 10.61 -4.41
N ASP A 87 9.73 9.29 -4.37
CA ASP A 87 9.22 8.50 -5.50
C ASP A 87 7.67 8.51 -5.43
N ASP A 88 7.07 9.44 -6.16
CA ASP A 88 5.65 9.43 -6.53
C ASP A 88 5.43 8.35 -7.61
N ASP A 89 4.99 7.16 -7.20
CA ASP A 89 4.46 6.12 -8.10
C ASP A 89 3.01 6.45 -8.48
N ASP A 90 2.83 7.25 -9.55
CA ASP A 90 1.57 7.39 -10.28
C ASP A 90 1.40 6.19 -11.25
N ASP A 91 0.81 5.10 -10.74
CA ASP A 91 0.27 3.99 -11.55
C ASP A 91 -1.07 4.42 -12.19
N ASP A 92 -1.01 5.18 -13.29
CA ASP A 92 -2.12 5.36 -14.21
C ASP A 92 -2.24 4.13 -15.12
N ASP A 93 -2.96 3.11 -14.65
CA ASP A 93 -3.51 2.04 -15.48
C ASP A 93 -4.62 2.62 -16.39
N ASP A 94 -4.22 3.23 -17.51
CA ASP A 94 -5.11 3.55 -18.63
C ASP A 94 -5.60 2.23 -19.28
N ASP A 95 -6.76 1.76 -18.83
CA ASP A 95 -7.56 0.74 -19.51
C ASP A 95 -7.98 1.30 -20.89
N VAL A 96 -7.21 0.93 -21.92
CA VAL A 96 -7.54 1.21 -23.32
C VAL A 96 -8.72 0.32 -23.73
N GLU A 97 -9.94 0.83 -23.58
CA GLU A 97 -11.10 0.19 -24.21
C GLU A 97 -10.96 0.24 -25.74
N GLU A 98 -10.80 -0.95 -26.31
CA GLU A 98 -10.78 -1.25 -27.74
C GLU A 98 -12.14 -0.87 -28.37
N VAL A 99 -12.23 0.34 -28.91
CA VAL A 99 -13.39 0.81 -29.68
C VAL A 99 -13.53 -0.02 -30.96
N GLN A 100 -14.49 -0.93 -30.97
CA GLN A 100 -14.91 -1.64 -32.17
C GLN A 100 -15.47 -0.67 -33.24
N PRO A 101 -15.10 -0.82 -34.52
CA PRO A 101 -15.77 -0.13 -35.60
C PRO A 101 -17.06 -0.87 -35.96
N GLU A 102 -18.18 -0.50 -35.35
CA GLU A 102 -19.49 -0.92 -35.86
C GLU A 102 -19.84 -0.16 -37.14
N SER A 103 -19.42 -0.77 -38.24
CA SER A 103 -20.04 -0.64 -39.55
C SER A 103 -21.55 -0.94 -39.48
N SER A 104 -22.41 -0.03 -39.93
CA SER A 104 -23.24 -0.28 -41.12
C SER A 104 -24.24 0.84 -41.34
N SER A 105 -23.91 1.68 -42.30
CA SER A 105 -24.82 2.60 -42.96
C SER A 105 -25.96 1.80 -43.63
N LYS A 106 -27.13 1.73 -42.98
CA LYS A 106 -28.36 1.25 -43.62
C LYS A 106 -29.11 2.41 -44.26
N ALA A 107 -28.92 2.49 -45.57
CA ALA A 107 -30.00 2.64 -46.55
C ALA A 107 -30.94 3.86 -46.41
N ILE A 108 -30.54 4.99 -47.00
CA ILE A 108 -31.48 5.95 -47.62
C ILE A 108 -30.98 6.26 -49.03
N GLU A 109 -31.13 5.28 -49.92
CA GLU A 109 -31.07 5.50 -51.36
C GLU A 109 -32.20 4.71 -52.01
N LYS A 110 -33.42 5.29 -52.00
CA LYS A 110 -34.50 4.88 -52.88
C LYS A 110 -34.53 5.84 -54.05
N GLN A 111 -33.66 5.54 -55.02
CA GLN A 111 -33.70 6.07 -56.37
C GLN A 111 -35.09 5.90 -56.99
N VAL A 112 -35.60 7.03 -57.45
CA VAL A 112 -36.74 7.19 -58.33
C VAL A 112 -36.37 6.58 -59.69
N GLN A 113 -36.88 5.39 -59.99
CA GLN A 113 -36.95 4.87 -61.35
C GLN A 113 -38.34 4.30 -61.65
N LYS A 114 -39.05 4.96 -62.57
CA LYS A 114 -39.96 4.41 -63.61
C LYS A 114 -41.09 5.38 -63.94
N LYS A 115 -40.84 6.29 -64.88
CA LYS A 115 -41.83 6.73 -65.87
C LYS A 115 -41.15 6.86 -67.23
N GLN A 116 -40.80 5.73 -67.83
CA GLN A 116 -40.70 5.63 -69.29
C GLN A 116 -42.12 5.79 -69.84
N LYS A 117 -42.44 6.98 -70.36
CA LYS A 117 -43.59 7.18 -71.25
C LYS A 117 -43.11 7.01 -72.68
N THR A 118 -43.88 6.20 -73.38
CA THR A 118 -43.71 5.74 -74.74
C THR A 118 -43.85 6.86 -75.77
N SER A 119 -42.93 6.81 -76.73
CA SER A 119 -43.01 7.27 -78.11
C SER A 119 -44.35 7.87 -78.59
N ARG A 120 -44.32 9.15 -78.97
CA ARG A 120 -45.19 9.67 -80.03
C ARG A 120 -44.33 10.34 -81.10
N LYS A 121 -44.26 9.62 -82.23
CA LYS A 121 -43.62 9.97 -83.49
C LYS A 121 -44.34 11.20 -84.06
N GLN A 122 -43.70 12.37 -84.07
CA GLN A 122 -44.11 13.50 -84.91
C GLN A 122 -43.04 13.70 -85.98
N LYS A 123 -43.51 13.67 -87.23
CA LYS A 123 -42.76 14.03 -88.43
C LYS A 123 -42.01 15.35 -88.19
N LYS A 124 -40.71 15.36 -88.45
CA LYS A 124 -40.00 16.59 -88.80
C LYS A 124 -40.37 16.90 -90.24
N GLU A 125 -41.14 17.96 -90.44
CA GLU A 125 -41.14 18.69 -91.70
C GLU A 125 -39.80 19.43 -91.76
N ASP A 126 -39.10 19.27 -92.89
CA ASP A 126 -37.83 19.94 -93.17
C ASP A 126 -38.09 21.43 -93.45
N ASP A 127 -38.29 22.20 -92.38
CA ASP A 127 -38.29 23.66 -92.45
C ASP A 127 -36.85 24.15 -92.53
N THR A 128 -36.27 23.96 -93.71
CA THR A 128 -35.00 24.55 -94.16
C THR A 128 -35.21 26.04 -94.51
N SER A 129 -36.04 26.74 -93.72
CA SER A 129 -36.20 28.19 -93.81
C SER A 129 -35.13 28.85 -92.92
N PRO A 130 -34.35 29.81 -93.44
CA PRO A 130 -33.34 30.55 -92.68
C PRO A 130 -33.87 31.11 -91.34
N GLU A 131 -35.16 31.47 -91.28
CA GLU A 131 -35.82 32.01 -90.09
C GLU A 131 -36.03 30.94 -88.99
N SER A 132 -36.29 29.68 -89.36
CA SER A 132 -36.47 28.57 -88.40
C SER A 132 -35.14 28.22 -87.69
N ILE A 133 -34.04 28.24 -88.45
CA ILE A 133 -32.68 28.03 -87.92
C ILE A 133 -32.29 29.17 -86.97
N LEU A 134 -32.58 30.43 -87.33
CA LEU A 134 -32.33 31.59 -86.47
C LEU A 134 -33.16 31.53 -85.18
N ASN A 135 -34.43 31.12 -85.25
CA ASN A 135 -35.30 31.01 -84.08
C ASN A 135 -34.88 29.84 -83.16
N ALA A 136 -34.41 28.73 -83.73
CA ALA A 136 -33.82 27.63 -82.97
C ALA A 136 -32.51 28.04 -82.28
N LEU A 137 -31.63 28.80 -82.94
CA LEU A 137 -30.42 29.34 -82.34
C LEU A 137 -30.73 30.35 -81.22
N SER A 138 -31.78 31.17 -81.38
CA SER A 138 -32.24 32.09 -80.33
C SER A 138 -32.73 31.34 -79.08
N LYS A 139 -33.56 30.29 -79.27
CA LYS A 139 -34.01 29.42 -78.17
C LYS A 139 -32.86 28.71 -77.48
N PHE A 140 -31.90 28.17 -78.23
CA PHE A 140 -30.69 27.56 -77.66
C PHE A 140 -29.88 28.55 -76.83
N ARG A 141 -29.75 29.80 -77.28
CA ARG A 141 -29.05 30.85 -76.54
C ARG A 141 -29.77 31.21 -75.23
N GLU A 142 -31.10 31.31 -75.26
CA GLU A 142 -31.91 31.53 -74.06
C GLU A 142 -31.85 30.35 -73.09
N GLU A 143 -31.92 29.12 -73.59
CA GLU A 143 -31.79 27.90 -72.79
C GLU A 143 -30.41 27.78 -72.14
N TYR A 144 -29.34 28.12 -72.87
CA TYR A 144 -27.97 28.13 -72.35
C TYR A 144 -27.79 29.21 -71.27
N SER A 145 -28.29 30.42 -71.50
CA SER A 145 -28.30 31.51 -70.51
C SER A 145 -29.06 31.12 -69.23
N MET A 146 -30.22 30.46 -69.38
CA MET A 146 -30.98 29.94 -68.25
C MET A 146 -30.26 28.80 -67.50
N LEU A 147 -29.48 27.97 -68.21
CA LEU A 147 -28.69 26.91 -67.61
C LEU A 147 -27.51 27.49 -66.80
N GLU A 148 -26.85 28.51 -67.33
CA GLU A 148 -25.76 29.22 -66.67
C GLU A 148 -26.24 29.94 -65.39
N LEU A 149 -27.39 30.61 -65.45
CA LEU A 149 -28.06 31.19 -64.28
C LEU A 149 -28.44 30.13 -63.22
N LYS A 150 -28.95 28.97 -63.65
CA LYS A 150 -29.26 27.86 -62.73
C LYS A 150 -27.99 27.28 -62.10
N SER A 151 -26.92 27.16 -62.87
CA SER A 151 -25.61 26.69 -62.38
C SER A 151 -25.05 27.64 -61.34
N SER A 152 -25.00 28.94 -61.65
CA SER A 152 -24.55 29.98 -60.72
C SER A 152 -25.38 30.02 -59.44
N ARG A 153 -26.71 29.90 -59.54
CA ARG A 153 -27.60 29.80 -58.37
C ARG A 153 -27.30 28.55 -57.54
N ASN A 154 -27.05 27.40 -58.16
CA ASN A 154 -26.74 26.17 -57.45
C ASN A 154 -25.38 26.26 -56.74
N GLU A 155 -24.38 26.87 -57.36
CA GLU A 155 -23.07 27.13 -56.77
C GLU A 155 -23.19 28.03 -55.53
N ALA A 156 -23.94 29.13 -55.63
CA ALA A 156 -24.21 30.00 -54.49
C ALA A 156 -24.96 29.27 -53.34
N ILE A 157 -25.88 28.37 -53.66
CA ILE A 157 -26.58 27.53 -52.66
C ILE A 157 -25.59 26.56 -52.00
N LEU A 158 -24.66 25.98 -52.74
CA LEU A 158 -23.64 25.07 -52.21
C LEU A 158 -22.66 25.81 -51.28
N ASP A 159 -22.16 26.97 -51.69
CA ASP A 159 -21.28 27.81 -50.86
C ASP A 159 -21.99 28.25 -49.57
N ALA A 160 -23.27 28.66 -49.65
CA ALA A 160 -24.06 28.98 -48.47
C ALA A 160 -24.25 27.77 -47.53
N LYS A 161 -24.48 26.57 -48.09
CA LYS A 161 -24.58 25.34 -47.29
C LYS A 161 -23.25 24.98 -46.63
N GLU A 162 -22.14 25.14 -47.34
CA GLU A 162 -20.80 24.88 -46.80
C GLU A 162 -20.51 25.82 -45.63
N LYS A 163 -20.79 27.11 -45.76
CA LYS A 163 -20.65 28.09 -44.67
C LYS A 163 -21.47 27.72 -43.44
N VAL A 164 -22.73 27.30 -43.63
CA VAL A 164 -23.58 26.84 -42.52
C VAL A 164 -23.02 25.58 -41.87
N LEU A 165 -22.47 24.65 -42.64
CA LEU A 165 -21.84 23.43 -42.09
C LEU A 165 -20.58 23.75 -41.29
N ARG A 166 -19.74 24.68 -41.76
CA ARG A 166 -18.55 25.13 -41.01
C ARG A 166 -18.95 25.73 -39.65
N VAL A 167 -19.91 26.64 -39.63
CA VAL A 167 -20.42 27.22 -38.37
C VAL A 167 -20.97 26.14 -37.44
N LYS A 168 -21.74 25.18 -37.95
CA LYS A 168 -22.26 24.07 -37.13
C LYS A 168 -21.16 23.18 -36.57
N LEU A 169 -20.08 22.97 -37.33
CA LEU A 169 -18.92 22.20 -36.90
C LEU A 169 -18.17 22.93 -35.78
N ASP A 170 -17.94 24.23 -35.94
CA ASP A 170 -17.31 25.08 -34.93
C ASP A 170 -18.15 25.12 -33.64
N GLU A 171 -19.47 25.33 -33.76
CA GLU A 171 -20.38 25.27 -32.61
C GLU A 171 -20.40 23.89 -31.92
N ALA A 172 -20.27 22.80 -32.68
CA ALA A 172 -20.19 21.46 -32.10
C ALA A 172 -18.88 21.26 -31.33
N ARG A 173 -17.76 21.73 -31.90
CA ARG A 173 -16.45 21.71 -31.26
C ARG A 173 -16.41 22.53 -29.97
N ASP A 174 -16.99 23.73 -29.99
CA ASP A 174 -17.07 24.59 -28.80
C ASP A 174 -17.91 23.96 -27.69
N ARG A 175 -19.02 23.29 -28.05
CA ARG A 175 -19.85 22.55 -27.08
C ARG A 175 -19.10 21.38 -26.47
N GLU A 176 -18.30 20.67 -27.25
CA GLU A 176 -17.49 19.54 -26.79
C GLU A 176 -16.37 20.00 -25.87
N MET A 177 -15.64 21.05 -26.26
CA MET A 177 -14.61 21.68 -25.42
C MET A 177 -15.19 22.18 -24.09
N ALA A 178 -16.36 22.84 -24.12
CA ALA A 178 -17.03 23.30 -22.92
C ALA A 178 -17.53 22.15 -22.01
N ARG A 179 -17.80 20.96 -22.57
CA ARG A 179 -18.10 19.76 -21.76
C ARG A 179 -16.84 19.23 -21.10
N PHE A 180 -15.76 19.10 -21.87
CA PHE A 180 -14.47 18.65 -21.37
C PHE A 180 -13.93 19.55 -20.26
N ASP A 181 -14.02 20.87 -20.43
CA ASP A 181 -13.60 21.83 -19.39
C ASP A 181 -14.43 21.70 -18.11
N LYS A 182 -15.74 21.46 -18.22
CA LYS A 182 -16.61 21.23 -17.05
C LYS A 182 -16.24 19.94 -16.33
N GLU A 183 -15.99 18.87 -17.07
CA GLU A 183 -15.59 17.58 -16.52
C GLU A 183 -14.23 17.67 -15.84
N ARG A 184 -13.25 18.30 -16.49
CA ARG A 184 -11.93 18.56 -15.91
C ARG A 184 -12.02 19.37 -14.62
N MET A 185 -12.81 20.44 -14.61
CA MET A 185 -13.04 21.24 -13.40
C MET A 185 -13.75 20.44 -12.31
N HIS A 186 -14.70 19.57 -12.67
CA HIS A 186 -15.35 18.70 -11.68
C HIS A 186 -14.34 17.73 -11.08
N LEU A 187 -13.53 17.07 -11.91
CA LEU A 187 -12.53 16.09 -11.47
C LEU A 187 -11.47 16.75 -10.57
N GLN A 188 -10.98 17.93 -10.95
CA GLN A 188 -10.05 18.69 -10.14
C GLN A 188 -10.64 19.05 -8.77
N ASN A 189 -11.90 19.49 -8.73
CA ASN A 189 -12.59 19.81 -7.48
C ASN A 189 -12.82 18.58 -6.60
N THR A 190 -13.09 17.41 -7.18
CA THR A 190 -13.25 16.17 -6.40
C THR A 190 -11.92 15.70 -5.83
N MET A 191 -10.86 15.71 -6.64
CA MET A 191 -9.51 15.35 -6.18
C MET A 191 -9.04 16.29 -5.05
N GLU A 192 -9.27 17.60 -5.18
CA GLU A 192 -8.88 18.55 -4.13
C GLU A 192 -9.66 18.34 -2.84
N LYS A 193 -10.97 18.05 -2.92
CA LYS A 193 -11.78 17.70 -1.75
C LYS A 193 -11.28 16.41 -1.09
N GLU A 194 -11.06 15.35 -1.86
CA GLU A 194 -10.56 14.08 -1.34
C GLU A 194 -9.18 14.24 -0.71
N LYS A 195 -8.29 15.03 -1.29
CA LYS A 195 -6.97 15.35 -0.73
C LYS A 195 -7.09 16.07 0.62
N VAL A 196 -8.01 17.03 0.74
CA VAL A 196 -8.26 17.74 2.01
C VAL A 196 -8.85 16.80 3.05
N GLU A 197 -9.83 15.97 2.69
CA GLU A 197 -10.46 15.00 3.59
C GLU A 197 -9.45 13.96 4.08
N LEU A 198 -8.60 13.44 3.18
CA LEU A 198 -7.55 12.48 3.51
C LEU A 198 -6.52 13.09 4.46
N LYS A 199 -6.08 14.33 4.21
CA LYS A 199 -5.17 15.04 5.11
C LYS A 199 -5.79 15.25 6.49
N ALA A 200 -7.03 15.71 6.56
CA ALA A 200 -7.73 15.90 7.82
C ALA A 200 -7.91 14.59 8.61
N ALA A 201 -8.23 13.48 7.92
CA ALA A 201 -8.32 12.17 8.53
C ALA A 201 -6.95 11.68 9.05
N SER A 202 -5.89 11.88 8.27
CA SER A 202 -4.51 11.55 8.67
C SER A 202 -4.06 12.34 9.90
N GLU A 203 -4.30 13.66 9.93
CA GLU A 203 -3.97 14.50 11.09
C GLU A 203 -4.77 14.10 12.34
N LYS A 204 -6.05 13.80 12.18
CA LYS A 204 -6.89 13.33 13.29
C LYS A 204 -6.36 12.01 13.88
N THR A 205 -6.06 11.03 13.03
CA THR A 205 -5.51 9.74 13.50
C THR A 205 -4.13 9.90 14.13
N LYS A 206 -3.27 10.78 13.58
CA LYS A 206 -1.98 11.14 14.19
C LYS A 206 -2.16 11.73 15.59
N MET A 207 -3.08 12.68 15.78
CA MET A 207 -3.36 13.26 17.10
C MET A 207 -3.90 12.22 18.10
N GLU A 208 -4.80 11.33 17.65
CA GLU A 208 -5.34 10.26 18.49
C GLU A 208 -4.23 9.28 18.95
N LEU A 209 -3.32 8.91 18.04
CA LEU A 209 -2.18 8.05 18.37
C LEU A 209 -1.20 8.72 19.33
N MET A 210 -0.87 10.01 19.12
CA MET A 210 0.00 10.74 20.06
C MET A 210 -0.62 10.80 21.46
N SER A 211 -1.93 11.08 21.57
CA SER A 211 -2.64 11.07 22.85
C SER A 211 -2.66 9.69 23.52
N GLN A 212 -2.72 8.59 22.74
CA GLN A 212 -2.62 7.24 23.31
C GLN A 212 -1.22 6.94 23.82
N ILE A 213 -0.18 7.36 23.09
CA ILE A 213 1.21 7.18 23.50
C ILE A 213 1.47 7.90 24.82
N GLU A 214 1.05 9.16 24.96
CA GLU A 214 1.21 9.93 26.20
C GLU A 214 0.52 9.24 27.38
N ARG A 215 -0.72 8.78 27.21
CA ARG A 215 -1.45 8.05 28.27
C ARG A 215 -0.76 6.75 28.69
N ILE A 216 -0.19 6.01 27.75
CA ILE A 216 0.54 4.77 28.04
C ILE A 216 1.85 5.09 28.77
N GLN A 217 2.56 6.14 28.36
CA GLN A 217 3.79 6.59 29.01
C GLN A 217 3.52 7.02 30.46
N GLU A 218 2.51 7.85 30.70
CA GLU A 218 2.11 8.27 32.05
C GLU A 218 1.74 7.08 32.94
N ALA A 219 0.95 6.13 32.41
CA ALA A 219 0.58 4.93 33.14
C ALA A 219 1.80 4.07 33.50
N ALA A 220 2.73 3.88 32.56
CA ALA A 220 3.95 3.11 32.77
C ALA A 220 4.88 3.79 33.79
N GLU A 221 5.02 5.11 33.76
CA GLU A 221 5.80 5.86 34.74
C GLU A 221 5.19 5.77 36.14
N LYS A 222 3.87 5.87 36.24
CA LYS A 222 3.15 5.71 37.50
C LYS A 222 3.32 4.31 38.08
N GLU A 223 3.11 3.27 37.26
CA GLU A 223 3.29 1.87 37.69
C GLU A 223 4.73 1.60 38.12
N LYS A 224 5.71 2.13 37.39
CA LYS A 224 7.13 2.03 37.75
C LYS A 224 7.43 2.72 39.07
N ALA A 225 6.84 3.89 39.33
CA ALA A 225 7.00 4.60 40.59
C ALA A 225 6.37 3.85 41.77
N GLU A 226 5.16 3.31 41.57
CA GLU A 226 4.46 2.50 42.56
C GLU A 226 5.24 1.22 42.88
N LEU A 227 5.70 0.49 41.87
CA LEU A 227 6.50 -0.72 42.04
C LEU A 227 7.83 -0.44 42.74
N LYS A 228 8.49 0.69 42.42
CA LYS A 228 9.71 1.08 43.13
C LYS A 228 9.42 1.37 44.60
N ALA A 229 8.33 2.08 44.90
CA ALA A 229 7.93 2.41 46.26
C ALA A 229 7.53 1.16 47.08
N THR A 230 6.86 0.18 46.47
CA THR A 230 6.56 -1.10 47.14
C THR A 230 7.82 -1.89 47.43
N MET A 231 8.70 -2.04 46.44
CA MET A 231 9.99 -2.71 46.61
C MET A 231 10.87 -2.08 47.70
N GLU A 232 10.92 -0.74 47.77
CA GLU A 232 11.68 -0.03 48.81
C GLU A 232 11.07 -0.24 50.20
N ARG A 233 9.74 -0.23 50.31
CA ARG A 233 9.03 -0.52 51.57
C ARG A 233 9.27 -1.96 52.03
N GLU A 234 9.10 -2.94 51.16
CA GLU A 234 9.33 -4.36 51.48
C GLU A 234 10.79 -4.61 51.88
N ARG A 235 11.76 -3.98 51.22
CA ARG A 235 13.18 -4.05 51.62
C ARG A 235 13.40 -3.49 53.02
N ALA A 236 12.76 -2.37 53.36
CA ALA A 236 12.86 -1.77 54.68
C ALA A 236 12.23 -2.67 55.76
N GLU A 237 11.06 -3.23 55.48
CA GLU A 237 10.35 -4.18 56.37
C GLU A 237 11.17 -5.45 56.60
N LEU A 238 11.69 -6.08 55.54
CA LEU A 238 12.55 -7.25 55.65
C LEU A 238 13.83 -6.97 56.45
N LYS A 239 14.43 -5.79 56.26
CA LYS A 239 15.61 -5.38 57.03
C LYS A 239 15.28 -5.19 58.51
N ALA A 240 14.13 -4.59 58.82
CA ALA A 240 13.68 -4.41 60.20
C ALA A 240 13.38 -5.76 60.88
N GLU A 241 12.69 -6.67 60.20
CA GLU A 241 12.39 -8.01 60.75
C GLU A 241 13.66 -8.84 60.92
N SER A 242 14.58 -8.78 59.96
CA SER A 242 15.89 -9.45 60.09
C SER A 242 16.66 -8.96 61.31
N GLN A 243 16.62 -7.65 61.59
CA GLN A 243 17.27 -7.08 62.78
C GLN A 243 16.57 -7.55 64.06
N ARG A 244 15.23 -7.55 64.07
CA ARG A 244 14.41 -8.01 65.21
C ARG A 244 14.72 -9.46 65.57
N ILE A 245 14.71 -10.36 64.59
CA ILE A 245 15.06 -11.78 64.77
C ILE A 245 16.50 -11.94 65.27
N GLN A 246 17.44 -11.15 64.73
CA GLN A 246 18.83 -11.22 65.17
C GLN A 246 18.98 -10.82 66.65
N ASP A 247 18.25 -9.80 67.10
CA ASP A 247 18.32 -9.33 68.48
C ASP A 247 17.59 -10.29 69.44
N GLU A 248 16.48 -10.90 69.01
CA GLU A 248 15.80 -11.98 69.72
C GLU A 248 16.71 -13.19 69.90
N LEU A 249 17.36 -13.67 68.83
CA LEU A 249 18.31 -14.79 68.88
C LEU A 249 19.50 -14.50 69.80
N LYS A 250 20.05 -13.27 69.76
CA LYS A 250 21.12 -12.86 70.69
C LYS A 250 20.65 -12.87 72.14
N SER A 251 19.42 -12.43 72.40
CA SER A 251 18.82 -12.44 73.74
C SER A 251 18.65 -13.87 74.26
N GLU A 252 18.12 -14.77 73.42
CA GLU A 252 17.97 -16.20 73.74
C GLU A 252 19.33 -16.86 74.01
N LEU A 253 20.34 -16.60 73.19
CA LEU A 253 21.70 -17.11 73.40
C LEU A 253 22.28 -16.66 74.74
N ARG A 254 22.09 -15.40 75.14
CA ARG A 254 22.54 -14.91 76.46
C ARG A 254 21.77 -15.58 77.60
N SER A 255 20.46 -15.75 77.46
CA SER A 255 19.63 -16.45 78.44
C SER A 255 20.06 -17.90 78.63
N MET A 256 20.32 -18.62 77.53
CA MET A 256 20.82 -19.99 77.56
C MET A 256 22.24 -20.07 78.16
N ALA A 257 23.12 -19.12 77.85
CA ALA A 257 24.45 -19.06 78.44
C ALA A 257 24.38 -18.87 79.96
N ALA A 258 23.55 -17.93 80.44
CA ALA A 258 23.34 -17.71 81.87
C ALA A 258 22.71 -18.94 82.56
N ALA A 259 21.74 -19.59 81.92
CA ALA A 259 21.15 -20.83 82.43
C ALA A 259 22.17 -21.97 82.52
N LYS A 260 23.06 -22.09 81.52
CA LYS A 260 24.16 -23.05 81.51
C LYS A 260 25.16 -22.78 82.63
N GLU A 261 25.61 -21.54 82.79
CA GLU A 261 26.52 -21.14 83.89
C GLU A 261 25.89 -21.44 85.25
N GLY A 262 24.60 -21.13 85.43
CA GLY A 262 23.86 -21.45 86.64
C GLY A 262 23.74 -22.96 86.90
N ALA A 263 23.57 -23.77 85.87
CA ALA A 263 23.55 -25.23 85.99
C ALA A 263 24.95 -25.80 86.34
N GLU A 264 26.00 -25.28 85.72
CA GLU A 264 27.39 -25.66 86.02
C GLU A 264 27.78 -25.32 87.46
N ALA A 265 27.37 -24.16 87.96
CA ALA A 265 27.57 -23.76 89.36
C ALA A 265 26.90 -24.74 90.34
N LYS A 266 25.64 -25.12 90.09
CA LYS A 266 24.91 -26.12 90.91
C LYS A 266 25.58 -27.49 90.87
N ILE A 267 26.04 -27.93 89.70
CA ILE A 267 26.79 -29.19 89.56
C ILE A 267 28.06 -29.15 90.41
N TRP A 268 28.78 -28.03 90.41
CA TRP A 268 29.97 -27.85 91.23
C TRP A 268 29.65 -27.90 92.74
N GLU A 269 28.60 -27.21 93.18
CA GLU A 269 28.12 -27.26 94.58
C GLU A 269 27.80 -28.70 95.02
N CYS A 270 27.01 -29.44 94.23
CA CYS A 270 26.71 -30.85 94.52
C CYS A 270 27.97 -31.73 94.56
N ARG A 271 28.97 -31.46 93.70
CA ARG A 271 30.26 -32.20 93.74
C ARG A 271 31.01 -31.95 95.05
N CYS A 272 31.02 -30.71 95.54
CA CYS A 272 31.61 -30.36 96.84
C CYS A 272 30.87 -31.04 98.00
N GLU A 273 29.54 -31.03 98.00
CA GLU A 273 28.73 -31.73 99.01
C GLU A 273 28.99 -33.24 99.03
N ILE A 274 29.02 -33.87 97.85
CA ILE A 274 29.35 -35.30 97.72
C ILE A 274 30.74 -35.59 98.28
N ALA A 275 31.73 -34.72 98.04
CA ALA A 275 33.08 -34.90 98.56
C ALA A 275 33.10 -34.89 100.10
N VAL A 276 32.43 -33.91 100.73
CA VAL A 276 32.31 -33.83 102.19
C VAL A 276 31.59 -35.05 102.77
N LEU A 277 30.51 -35.50 102.13
CA LEU A 277 29.77 -36.69 102.58
C LEU A 277 30.61 -37.97 102.48
N LYS A 278 31.39 -38.12 101.40
CA LYS A 278 32.32 -39.26 101.24
C LYS A 278 33.39 -39.27 102.34
N GLU A 279 33.97 -38.12 102.67
CA GLU A 279 34.95 -37.99 103.75
C GLU A 279 34.34 -38.38 105.11
N ARG A 280 33.16 -37.86 105.44
CA ARG A 280 32.42 -38.25 106.66
C ARG A 280 32.17 -39.75 106.72
N LEU A 281 31.76 -40.36 105.61
CA LEU A 281 31.48 -41.79 105.53
C LEU A 281 32.76 -42.63 105.73
N SER A 282 33.91 -42.18 105.20
CA SER A 282 35.21 -42.83 105.43
C SER A 282 35.55 -42.88 106.93
N ILE A 283 35.37 -41.76 107.65
CA ILE A 283 35.61 -41.68 109.10
C ILE A 283 34.71 -42.66 109.88
N TYR A 284 33.45 -42.84 109.44
CA TYR A 284 32.55 -43.79 110.08
C TYR A 284 32.91 -45.25 109.82
N LEU A 285 33.50 -45.57 108.65
CA LEU A 285 33.90 -46.93 108.31
C LEU A 285 35.24 -47.36 108.95
N GLU A 286 36.09 -46.41 109.34
CA GLU A 286 37.36 -46.68 110.03
C GLU A 286 37.21 -46.89 111.55
N LYS A 287 36.04 -46.59 112.12
CA LYS A 287 35.69 -46.80 113.53
C LYS A 287 34.98 -48.12 113.74
#